data_AF-A0A9P6HQT8-F1
#
_entry.id   AF-A0A9P6HQT8-F1
#
_cell.length_a   1.000
_cell.length_b   1.000
_cell.length_c   1.000
_cell.angle_alpha   90.00
_cell.angle_beta   90.00
_cell.angle_gamma   90.00
#
_symmetry.space_group_name_H-M   'P 1'
#
loop_
_entity.id
_entity.type
_entity.pdbx_description
1 polymer ?
#
loop_
_entity_poly.entity_id
_entity_poly.type
_entity_poly.pdbx_seq_one_letter_code
_entity_poly.pdbx_strand_id
1 'polypeptide(L)'
;MSTIAFSSVKLYLGAISLVLSVGTLYSVVNSTYLDTSDPLLAHLPHPLQSTDYFANKANPLNTVFIKNAWGWTSGAFALLYATSSARTQSWNRLLQYVVATLAWLAFTSWFFGPPLIERVIVASGGQCVVVVPGSGEIIDVPFEHCYTRSPLSPATHPTLFASLTSDFTPPNPWSARPRLRKGHDVSGHIFLLTMSILFLADQLTHSWRSPTRWSLPHTLAVNANAALIAIWMLATCATALYFHTPLEKFSGFLLGVAAFGLTQLPPLSSPRAVTEPIPCKDD
;
A
#
# COMPACT_ATOMS: atom_id res chain seq x y z
N MET A 1 -31.30 -0.17 -8.05
CA MET A 1 -30.56 -1.40 -7.66
C MET A 1 -29.04 -1.29 -7.88
N SER A 2 -28.56 -0.60 -8.92
CA SER A 2 -27.12 -0.25 -9.08
C SER A 2 -26.63 0.76 -8.02
N THR A 3 -27.50 1.65 -7.54
CA THR A 3 -27.18 2.80 -6.67
C THR A 3 -26.47 2.50 -5.34
N ILE A 4 -26.70 1.35 -4.70
CA ILE A 4 -26.16 1.07 -3.35
C ILE A 4 -24.67 0.66 -3.33
N ALA A 5 -24.15 -0.11 -4.31
CA ALA A 5 -22.68 -0.39 -4.40
C ALA A 5 -21.89 0.83 -4.78
N PHE A 6 -22.44 1.62 -5.70
CA PHE A 6 -21.85 2.90 -5.99
C PHE A 6 -21.88 3.84 -4.78
N SER A 7 -22.78 3.64 -3.81
CA SER A 7 -22.88 4.51 -2.63
C SER A 7 -21.75 4.27 -1.61
N SER A 8 -21.49 3.02 -1.23
CA SER A 8 -20.44 2.65 -0.26
C SER A 8 -19.04 2.94 -0.78
N VAL A 9 -18.71 2.52 -2.01
CA VAL A 9 -17.39 2.79 -2.59
C VAL A 9 -17.14 4.29 -2.73
N LYS A 10 -18.14 5.08 -3.16
CA LYS A 10 -18.02 6.55 -3.23
C LYS A 10 -17.85 7.17 -1.84
N LEU A 11 -18.54 6.66 -0.83
CA LEU A 11 -18.39 7.11 0.56
C LEU A 11 -16.94 6.93 1.03
N TYR A 12 -16.37 5.74 0.87
CA TYR A 12 -15.00 5.47 1.29
C TYR A 12 -13.96 6.21 0.44
N LEU A 13 -14.19 6.35 -0.86
CA LEU A 13 -13.34 7.18 -1.72
C LEU A 13 -13.33 8.65 -1.25
N GLY A 14 -14.51 9.20 -0.91
CA GLY A 14 -14.63 10.54 -0.35
C GLY A 14 -13.94 10.66 1.01
N ALA A 15 -14.10 9.65 1.87
CA ALA A 15 -13.46 9.62 3.18
C ALA A 15 -11.92 9.55 3.09
N ILE A 16 -11.36 8.70 2.21
CA ILE A 16 -9.91 8.65 1.95
C ILE A 16 -9.43 10.00 1.43
N SER A 17 -10.13 10.56 0.44
CA SER A 17 -9.77 11.86 -0.16
C SER A 17 -9.75 12.96 0.89
N LEU A 18 -10.75 13.00 1.77
CA LEU A 18 -10.83 13.96 2.86
C LEU A 18 -9.68 13.78 3.87
N VAL A 19 -9.48 12.57 4.38
CA VAL A 19 -8.41 12.27 5.35
C VAL A 19 -7.04 12.61 4.78
N LEU A 20 -6.77 12.20 3.53
CA LEU A 20 -5.49 12.46 2.89
C LEU A 20 -5.28 13.95 2.63
N SER A 21 -6.31 14.67 2.17
CA SER A 21 -6.20 16.11 1.89
C SER A 21 -5.99 16.92 3.18
N VAL A 22 -6.80 16.67 4.21
CA VAL A 22 -6.70 17.35 5.51
C VAL A 22 -5.37 17.00 6.20
N GLY A 23 -5.00 15.73 6.23
CA GLY A 23 -3.74 15.28 6.83
C GLY A 23 -2.52 15.84 6.09
N THR A 24 -2.55 15.87 4.75
CA THR A 24 -1.46 16.45 3.95
C THR A 24 -1.35 17.94 4.18
N LEU A 25 -2.47 18.68 4.17
CA LEU A 25 -2.49 20.11 4.46
C LEU A 25 -1.92 20.39 5.85
N TYR A 26 -2.39 19.66 6.86
CA TYR A 26 -1.87 19.76 8.22
C TYR A 26 -0.35 19.52 8.23
N SER A 27 0.12 18.47 7.55
CA SER A 27 1.54 18.12 7.55
C SER A 27 2.43 19.17 6.92
N VAL A 28 1.94 19.87 5.89
CA VAL A 28 2.66 20.97 5.24
C VAL A 28 2.67 22.20 6.14
N VAL A 29 1.53 22.58 6.70
CA VAL A 29 1.40 23.76 7.57
C VAL A 29 2.26 23.62 8.83
N ASN A 30 2.29 22.42 9.41
CA ASN A 30 3.00 22.15 10.67
C ASN A 30 4.38 21.50 10.46
N SER A 31 4.84 21.35 9.21
CA SER A 31 6.13 20.71 8.87
C SER A 31 6.31 19.32 9.53
N THR A 32 5.26 18.52 9.59
CA THR A 32 5.28 17.20 10.25
C THR A 32 5.59 16.05 9.29
N TYR A 33 5.57 16.26 7.97
CA TYR A 33 5.91 15.19 7.03
C TYR A 33 7.43 15.02 6.90
N LEU A 34 7.86 13.76 6.81
CA LEU A 34 9.23 13.38 6.45
C LEU A 34 9.31 13.07 4.96
N ASP A 35 10.21 13.75 4.24
CA ASP A 35 10.56 13.41 2.86
C ASP A 35 11.29 12.06 2.83
N THR A 36 10.65 11.04 2.24
CA THR A 36 11.21 9.68 2.15
C THR A 36 12.12 9.49 0.94
N SER A 37 12.12 10.42 -0.01
CA SER A 37 13.04 10.44 -1.14
C SER A 37 14.41 11.02 -0.76
N ASP A 38 14.48 11.89 0.25
CA ASP A 38 15.74 12.50 0.70
C ASP A 38 16.65 11.47 1.40
N PRO A 39 17.83 11.16 0.83
CA PRO A 39 18.76 10.21 1.45
C PRO A 39 19.30 10.66 2.81
N LEU A 40 19.41 11.97 3.07
CA LEU A 40 19.90 12.51 4.34
C LEU A 40 18.87 12.37 5.47
N LEU A 41 17.59 12.35 5.13
CA LEU A 41 16.50 12.31 6.11
C LEU A 41 15.87 10.92 6.26
N ALA A 42 15.65 10.20 5.16
CA ALA A 42 14.82 8.99 5.16
C ALA A 42 15.41 7.82 5.97
N HIS A 43 16.73 7.80 6.18
CA HIS A 43 17.40 6.78 6.99
C HIS A 43 17.29 7.08 8.50
N LEU A 44 17.11 8.35 8.87
CA LEU A 44 17.02 8.79 10.25
C LEU A 44 15.66 8.42 10.88
N PRO A 45 15.58 8.44 12.22
CA PRO A 45 14.30 8.41 12.90
C PRO A 45 13.50 9.69 12.64
N HIS A 46 12.17 9.60 12.66
CA HIS A 46 11.32 10.76 12.46
C HIS A 46 11.53 11.78 13.60
N PRO A 47 11.61 13.10 13.35
CA PRO A 47 11.84 14.11 14.39
C PRO A 47 10.83 14.03 15.55
N LEU A 48 9.56 13.78 15.22
CA LEU A 48 8.46 13.63 16.20
C LEU A 48 8.31 12.23 16.82
N GLN A 49 9.22 11.28 16.58
CA GLN A 49 9.02 9.89 17.02
C GLN A 49 8.93 9.71 18.56
N SER A 50 9.50 10.64 19.33
CA SER A 50 9.53 10.58 20.80
C SER A 50 8.27 11.16 21.43
N THR A 51 7.57 12.04 20.72
CA THR A 51 6.33 12.69 21.18
C THR A 51 5.09 12.02 20.59
N ASP A 52 5.18 11.57 19.34
CA ASP A 52 4.04 11.05 18.58
C ASP A 52 4.21 9.57 18.23
N TYR A 53 3.28 8.74 18.70
CA TYR A 53 3.31 7.28 18.49
C TYR A 53 3.37 6.89 17.01
N PHE A 54 2.57 7.56 16.16
CA PHE A 54 2.47 7.23 14.74
C PHE A 54 3.64 7.77 13.90
N ALA A 55 4.38 8.76 14.40
CA ALA A 55 5.61 9.23 13.78
C ALA A 55 6.75 8.21 13.94
N ASN A 56 6.70 7.37 14.98
CA ASN A 56 7.67 6.31 15.17
C ASN A 56 7.40 5.13 14.22
N LYS A 57 8.15 5.03 13.11
CA LYS A 57 8.03 3.91 12.15
C LYS A 57 8.34 2.52 12.74
N ALA A 58 8.95 2.44 13.92
CA ALA A 58 9.24 1.20 14.63
C ALA A 58 8.13 0.78 15.61
N ASN A 59 7.01 1.52 15.69
CA ASN A 59 5.91 1.16 16.58
C ASN A 59 5.33 -0.25 16.26
N PRO A 60 4.80 -0.98 17.25
CA PRO A 60 4.30 -2.35 17.07
C PRO A 60 3.18 -2.47 16.03
N LEU A 61 2.27 -1.49 15.97
CA LEU A 61 1.19 -1.50 14.97
C LEU A 61 1.75 -1.49 13.55
N ASN A 62 2.79 -0.69 13.30
CA ASN A 62 3.43 -0.65 11.99
C ASN A 62 4.22 -1.94 11.69
N THR A 63 5.08 -2.35 12.62
CA THR A 63 6.05 -3.42 12.38
C THR A 63 5.42 -4.81 12.28
N VAL A 64 4.33 -5.05 13.02
CA VAL A 64 3.64 -6.35 13.04
C VAL A 64 2.42 -6.37 12.11
N PHE A 65 1.62 -5.30 12.11
CA PHE A 65 0.31 -5.30 11.48
C PHE A 65 0.30 -4.61 10.12
N ILE A 66 0.63 -3.32 10.04
CA ILE A 66 0.48 -2.51 8.81
C ILE A 66 1.39 -3.03 7.69
N LYS A 67 2.62 -3.46 7.99
CA LYS A 67 3.51 -4.04 6.97
C LYS A 67 2.93 -5.29 6.27
N ASN A 68 1.98 -5.97 6.90
CA ASN A 68 1.29 -7.13 6.36
C ASN A 68 -0.10 -6.79 5.81
N ALA A 69 -0.36 -5.53 5.45
CA ALA A 69 -1.71 -5.05 5.11
C ALA A 69 -2.43 -5.87 4.04
N TRP A 70 -1.72 -6.29 2.98
CA TRP A 70 -2.34 -7.11 1.93
C TRP A 70 -2.73 -8.51 2.42
N GLY A 71 -1.93 -9.11 3.31
CA GLY A 71 -2.23 -10.40 3.93
C GLY A 71 -3.51 -10.33 4.78
N TRP A 72 -3.64 -9.29 5.61
CA TRP A 72 -4.86 -9.06 6.40
C TRP A 72 -6.08 -8.76 5.52
N THR A 73 -5.90 -7.97 4.45
CA THR A 73 -6.96 -7.70 3.46
C THR A 73 -7.43 -8.99 2.78
N SER A 74 -6.50 -9.87 2.42
CA SER A 74 -6.77 -11.19 1.85
C SER A 74 -7.53 -12.09 2.82
N GLY A 75 -7.10 -12.15 4.08
CA GLY A 75 -7.79 -12.94 5.12
C GLY A 75 -9.21 -12.45 5.40
N ALA A 76 -9.40 -11.13 5.49
CA ALA A 76 -10.71 -10.53 5.68
C ALA A 76 -11.65 -10.81 4.49
N PHE A 77 -11.15 -10.72 3.26
CA PHE A 77 -11.89 -11.10 2.06
C PHE A 77 -12.25 -12.59 2.06
N ALA A 78 -11.29 -13.48 2.34
CA ALA A 78 -11.52 -14.92 2.35
C ALA A 78 -12.58 -15.33 3.39
N LEU A 79 -12.52 -14.75 4.59
CA LEU A 79 -13.51 -14.99 5.64
C LEU A 79 -14.90 -14.49 5.23
N LEU A 80 -14.98 -13.29 4.64
CA LEU A 80 -16.23 -12.74 4.13
C LEU A 80 -16.80 -13.62 3.02
N TYR A 81 -15.97 -14.03 2.06
CA TYR A 81 -16.34 -14.88 0.94
C TYR A 81 -16.86 -16.25 1.44
N ALA A 82 -16.13 -16.93 2.32
CA ALA A 82 -16.47 -18.24 2.85
C ALA A 82 -17.79 -18.26 3.65
N THR A 83 -18.09 -17.17 4.35
CA THR A 83 -19.33 -17.02 5.13
C THR A 83 -20.49 -16.42 4.34
N SER A 84 -20.26 -16.00 3.09
CA SER A 84 -21.29 -15.46 2.21
C SER A 84 -22.27 -16.55 1.75
N SER A 85 -23.49 -16.16 1.36
CA SER A 85 -24.42 -17.10 0.71
C SER A 85 -23.86 -17.66 -0.60
N ALA A 86 -24.28 -18.86 -1.01
CA ALA A 86 -23.87 -19.47 -2.28
C ALA A 86 -24.15 -18.57 -3.50
N ARG A 87 -25.22 -17.76 -3.45
CA ARG A 87 -25.55 -16.77 -4.49
C ARG A 87 -24.51 -15.65 -4.57
N THR A 88 -23.88 -15.31 -3.45
CA THR A 88 -22.89 -14.23 -3.33
C THR A 88 -21.45 -14.73 -3.53
N GLN A 89 -21.20 -16.04 -3.45
CA GLN A 89 -19.92 -16.68 -3.74
C GLN A 89 -19.71 -16.81 -5.25
N SER A 90 -19.48 -15.68 -5.92
CA SER A 90 -19.28 -15.65 -7.37
C SER A 90 -17.81 -15.69 -7.76
N TRP A 91 -17.55 -16.30 -8.91
CA TRP A 91 -16.23 -16.28 -9.57
C TRP A 91 -15.74 -14.86 -9.84
N ASN A 92 -16.66 -13.94 -10.14
CA ASN A 92 -16.35 -12.54 -10.34
C ASN A 92 -15.60 -11.93 -9.14
N ARG A 93 -16.05 -12.19 -7.90
CA ARG A 93 -15.39 -11.67 -6.69
C ARG A 93 -13.98 -12.24 -6.52
N LEU A 94 -13.80 -13.52 -6.85
CA LEU A 94 -12.47 -14.13 -6.86
C LEU A 94 -11.57 -13.51 -7.92
N LEU A 95 -12.09 -13.23 -9.12
CA LEU A 95 -11.34 -12.55 -10.16
C LEU A 95 -10.99 -11.11 -9.78
N GLN A 96 -11.90 -10.37 -9.13
CA GLN A 96 -11.59 -9.05 -8.57
C GLN A 96 -10.45 -9.11 -7.56
N TYR A 97 -10.47 -10.09 -6.66
CA TYR A 97 -9.38 -10.33 -5.71
C TYR A 97 -8.06 -10.68 -6.41
N VAL A 98 -8.09 -11.55 -7.43
CA VAL A 98 -6.92 -11.90 -8.23
C VAL A 98 -6.34 -10.67 -8.92
N VAL A 99 -7.18 -9.84 -9.57
CA VAL A 99 -6.74 -8.61 -10.23
C VAL A 99 -6.13 -7.63 -9.23
N ALA A 100 -6.75 -7.45 -8.06
CA ALA A 100 -6.21 -6.59 -7.01
C ALA A 100 -4.85 -7.12 -6.49
N THR A 101 -4.72 -8.44 -6.32
CA THR A 101 -3.46 -9.10 -5.92
C THR A 101 -2.37 -8.89 -6.97
N LEU A 102 -2.71 -9.07 -8.26
CA LEU A 102 -1.77 -8.84 -9.36
C LEU A 102 -1.34 -7.38 -9.42
N ALA A 103 -2.24 -6.42 -9.19
CA ALA A 103 -1.91 -5.01 -9.11
C ALA A 103 -0.93 -4.72 -7.95
N TRP A 104 -1.22 -5.22 -6.74
CA TRP A 104 -0.31 -5.10 -5.60
C TRP A 104 1.08 -5.68 -5.90
N LEU A 105 1.14 -6.89 -6.47
CA LEU A 105 2.41 -7.54 -6.83
C LEU A 105 3.18 -6.73 -7.88
N ALA A 106 2.51 -6.24 -8.93
CA ALA A 106 3.15 -5.46 -9.99
C ALA A 106 3.83 -4.18 -9.46
N PHE A 107 3.21 -3.51 -8.49
CA PHE A 107 3.73 -2.26 -7.95
C PHE A 107 4.72 -2.42 -6.80
N THR A 108 4.64 -3.50 -6.02
CA THR A 108 5.42 -3.66 -4.77
C THR A 108 6.41 -4.81 -4.79
N SER A 109 6.28 -5.74 -5.72
CA SER A 109 7.08 -6.96 -5.82
C SER A 109 7.75 -7.06 -7.19
N TRP A 110 8.62 -8.07 -7.35
CA TRP A 110 9.29 -8.31 -8.63
C TRP A 110 8.25 -8.49 -9.75
N PHE A 111 8.40 -7.71 -10.83
CA PHE A 111 7.48 -7.70 -11.96
C PHE A 111 8.29 -7.56 -13.25
N PHE A 112 8.75 -8.68 -13.81
CA PHE A 112 9.64 -8.71 -14.98
C PHE A 112 10.87 -7.80 -14.79
N GLY A 113 11.47 -7.85 -13.60
CA GLY A 113 12.46 -6.91 -13.11
C GLY A 113 12.01 -6.18 -11.83
N PRO A 114 12.57 -5.00 -11.53
CA PRO A 114 12.20 -4.22 -10.36
C PRO A 114 10.70 -3.91 -10.31
N PRO A 115 10.10 -3.77 -9.12
CA PRO A 115 8.72 -3.31 -8.95
C PRO A 115 8.45 -2.02 -9.72
N LEU A 116 7.22 -1.82 -10.19
CA LEU A 116 6.89 -0.62 -10.98
C LEU A 116 7.14 0.69 -10.20
N ILE A 117 6.96 0.72 -8.87
CA ILE A 117 7.30 1.89 -8.05
C ILE A 117 8.81 2.20 -8.11
N GLU A 118 9.68 1.18 -8.03
CA GLU A 118 11.13 1.38 -8.14
C GLU A 118 11.51 1.92 -9.54
N ARG A 119 10.81 1.50 -10.59
CA ARG A 119 11.01 2.05 -11.95
C ARG A 119 10.59 3.52 -12.04
N VAL A 120 9.51 3.93 -11.35
CA VAL A 120 9.11 5.34 -11.28
C VAL A 120 10.17 6.17 -10.58
N ILE A 121 10.75 5.68 -9.48
CA ILE A 121 11.84 6.37 -8.78
C ILE A 121 13.02 6.60 -9.73
N VAL A 122 13.47 5.56 -10.46
CA VAL A 122 14.58 5.69 -11.40
C VAL A 122 14.23 6.62 -12.58
N ALA A 123 13.05 6.47 -13.17
CA ALA A 123 12.60 7.28 -14.31
C ALA A 123 12.47 8.78 -13.97
N SER A 124 12.27 9.10 -12.68
CA SER A 124 12.18 10.48 -12.17
C SER A 124 13.51 11.02 -11.62
N GLY A 125 14.64 10.37 -11.94
CA GLY A 125 15.98 10.84 -11.55
C GLY A 125 16.53 10.22 -10.27
N GLY A 126 15.89 9.16 -9.75
CA GLY A 126 16.34 8.48 -8.54
C GLY A 126 17.68 7.76 -8.72
N GLN A 127 18.46 7.77 -7.65
CA GLN A 127 19.79 7.16 -7.58
C GLN A 127 19.81 6.05 -6.54
N CYS A 128 20.62 5.02 -6.77
CA CYS A 128 20.87 3.98 -5.79
C CYS A 128 22.00 4.42 -4.87
N VAL A 129 21.73 4.61 -3.58
CA VAL A 129 22.68 5.25 -2.67
C VAL A 129 22.88 4.50 -1.35
N VAL A 130 24.07 4.66 -0.77
CA VAL A 130 24.41 4.29 0.61
C VAL A 130 24.79 5.55 1.37
N VAL A 131 24.26 5.70 2.58
CA VAL A 131 24.70 6.75 3.52
C VAL A 131 25.69 6.14 4.50
N VAL A 132 26.87 6.73 4.58
CA VAL A 132 27.90 6.33 5.53
C VAL A 132 27.57 6.88 6.92
N PRO A 133 27.47 6.03 7.96
CA PRO A 133 27.17 6.51 9.31
C PRO A 133 28.29 7.41 9.82
N GLY A 134 27.98 8.37 10.68
CA GLY A 134 28.99 9.29 11.22
C GLY A 134 29.30 10.47 10.28
N SER A 135 29.85 10.21 9.09
CA SER A 135 30.15 11.28 8.13
C SER A 135 28.93 11.85 7.42
N GLY A 136 27.86 11.05 7.26
CA GLY A 136 26.67 11.44 6.48
C GLY A 136 26.93 11.49 4.97
N GLU A 137 28.10 11.04 4.52
CA GLU A 137 28.50 11.04 3.12
C GLU A 137 27.64 10.06 2.33
N ILE A 138 27.16 10.50 1.17
CA ILE A 138 26.30 9.72 0.29
C ILE A 138 27.16 9.16 -0.86
N ILE A 139 27.20 7.84 -0.97
CA ILE A 139 27.85 7.14 -2.07
C ILE A 139 26.77 6.67 -3.05
N ASP A 140 26.88 7.10 -4.31
CA ASP A 140 26.09 6.55 -5.40
C ASP A 140 26.69 5.20 -5.82
N VAL A 141 25.85 4.17 -5.93
CA VAL A 141 26.24 2.80 -6.27
C VAL A 141 25.46 2.28 -7.49
N PRO A 142 25.95 1.27 -8.21
CA PRO A 142 25.20 0.66 -9.30
C PRO A 142 23.81 0.16 -8.87
N PHE A 143 22.80 0.35 -9.74
CA PHE A 143 21.39 0.07 -9.45
C PHE A 143 21.13 -1.40 -9.08
N GLU A 144 21.94 -2.32 -9.61
CA GLU A 144 21.91 -3.75 -9.35
C GLU A 144 21.95 -4.06 -7.85
N HIS A 145 22.71 -3.27 -7.07
CA HIS A 145 22.82 -3.45 -5.63
C HIS A 145 21.54 -3.05 -4.89
N CYS A 146 20.77 -2.06 -5.39
CA CYS A 146 19.46 -1.72 -4.83
C CYS A 146 18.41 -2.79 -5.14
N TYR A 147 18.43 -3.34 -6.36
CA TYR A 147 17.47 -4.37 -6.77
C TYR A 147 17.71 -5.70 -6.06
N THR A 148 18.97 -6.11 -5.92
CA THR A 148 19.34 -7.34 -5.19
C THR A 148 19.33 -7.16 -3.68
N ARG A 149 19.34 -5.90 -3.20
CA ARG A 149 19.46 -5.54 -1.79
C ARG A 149 20.71 -6.13 -1.14
N SER A 150 21.80 -6.26 -1.90
CA SER A 150 23.08 -6.81 -1.42
C SER A 150 23.68 -5.92 -0.34
N PRO A 151 24.16 -6.46 0.80
CA PRO A 151 24.89 -5.68 1.78
C PRO A 151 26.23 -5.23 1.19
N LEU A 152 26.56 -3.95 1.37
CA LEU A 152 27.80 -3.32 0.95
C LEU A 152 28.62 -2.95 2.18
N SER A 153 29.93 -3.15 2.11
CA SER A 153 30.88 -2.75 3.15
C SER A 153 32.24 -2.41 2.54
N PRO A 154 33.09 -1.62 3.23
CA PRO A 154 34.45 -1.36 2.80
C PRO A 154 35.27 -2.64 2.60
N ALA A 155 35.01 -3.69 3.41
CA ALA A 155 35.72 -4.97 3.31
C ALA A 155 35.34 -5.78 2.06
N THR A 156 34.10 -5.67 1.58
CA THR A 156 33.59 -6.45 0.43
C THR A 156 33.67 -5.68 -0.88
N HIS A 157 33.55 -4.35 -0.83
CA HIS A 157 33.51 -3.48 -2.00
C HIS A 157 34.44 -2.27 -1.82
N PRO A 158 35.76 -2.47 -1.61
CA PRO A 158 36.69 -1.39 -1.25
C PRO A 158 36.70 -0.24 -2.27
N THR A 159 36.49 -0.55 -3.56
CA THR A 159 36.44 0.44 -4.63
C THR A 159 35.28 1.43 -4.51
N LEU A 160 34.13 1.03 -3.96
CA LEU A 160 32.98 1.92 -3.76
C LEU A 160 33.22 2.93 -2.64
N PHE A 161 34.11 2.61 -1.69
CA PHE A 161 34.42 3.45 -0.53
C PHE A 161 35.75 4.19 -0.69
N ALA A 162 36.49 3.96 -1.78
CA ALA A 162 37.79 4.58 -2.03
C ALA A 162 37.69 6.09 -2.31
N SER A 163 36.52 6.58 -2.74
CA SER A 163 36.27 7.99 -3.04
C SER A 163 35.71 8.79 -1.86
N LEU A 164 35.64 8.19 -0.67
CA LEU A 164 35.19 8.92 0.52
C LEU A 164 36.15 10.08 0.81
N THR A 165 35.59 11.27 0.93
CA THR A 165 36.33 12.51 1.16
C THR A 165 36.61 12.75 2.64
N SER A 166 35.84 12.09 3.52
CA SER A 166 36.03 12.15 4.95
C SER A 166 37.15 11.21 5.44
N ASP A 167 37.97 11.66 6.38
CA ASP A 167 38.91 10.80 7.15
C ASP A 167 38.16 9.74 8.01
N PHE A 168 36.84 9.69 7.90
CA PHE A 168 35.98 8.76 8.60
C PHE A 168 35.98 7.40 7.89
N THR A 169 36.65 6.42 8.50
CA THR A 169 36.49 5.02 8.13
C THR A 169 35.30 4.42 8.88
N PRO A 170 34.30 3.84 8.19
CA PRO A 170 33.20 3.14 8.86
C PRO A 170 33.73 2.05 9.79
N PRO A 171 33.04 1.77 10.92
CA PRO A 171 33.43 0.68 11.82
C PRO A 171 33.59 -0.65 11.09
N ASN A 172 34.51 -1.51 11.52
CA ASN A 172 34.62 -2.88 11.02
C ASN A 172 34.32 -3.86 12.16
N PRO A 173 33.22 -4.65 12.11
CA PRO A 173 32.32 -4.86 10.97
C PRO A 173 31.20 -3.82 10.86
N TRP A 174 30.98 -3.31 9.64
CA TRP A 174 29.79 -2.56 9.25
C TRP A 174 29.34 -2.99 7.86
N SER A 175 28.03 -3.00 7.63
CA SER A 175 27.46 -3.13 6.30
C SER A 175 26.15 -2.36 6.20
N ALA A 176 25.84 -1.86 5.00
CA ALA A 176 24.58 -1.20 4.71
C ALA A 176 23.97 -1.76 3.43
N ARG A 177 22.64 -1.73 3.34
CA ARG A 177 21.91 -2.07 2.11
C ARG A 177 21.54 -0.78 1.39
N PRO A 178 21.97 -0.59 0.13
CA PRO A 178 21.64 0.61 -0.61
C PRO A 178 20.14 0.72 -0.87
N ARG A 179 19.66 1.94 -1.07
CA ARG A 179 18.25 2.25 -1.34
C ARG A 179 18.14 3.26 -2.47
N LEU A 180 17.06 3.17 -3.23
CA LEU A 180 16.71 4.18 -4.23
C LEU A 180 16.20 5.45 -3.52
N ARG A 181 16.78 6.60 -3.86
CA ARG A 181 16.54 7.92 -3.27
C ARG A 181 16.64 9.02 -4.33
N LYS A 182 16.37 10.29 -3.98
CA LYS A 182 16.45 11.50 -4.82
C LYS A 182 15.43 11.60 -5.99
N GLY A 183 14.68 10.54 -6.28
CA GLY A 183 13.59 10.53 -7.28
C GLY A 183 12.21 10.52 -6.62
N HIS A 184 11.15 10.46 -7.44
CA HIS A 184 9.77 10.43 -6.99
C HIS A 184 9.40 9.09 -6.34
N ASP A 185 9.40 9.03 -5.00
CA ASP A 185 9.08 7.85 -4.19
C ASP A 185 7.58 7.74 -3.92
N VAL A 186 6.83 7.24 -4.91
CA VAL A 186 5.38 7.01 -4.82
C VAL A 186 5.04 6.32 -3.49
N SER A 187 4.12 6.89 -2.72
CA SER A 187 3.77 6.32 -1.42
C SER A 187 3.08 4.96 -1.56
N GLY A 188 3.87 3.89 -1.41
CA GLY A 188 3.40 2.51 -1.46
C GLY A 188 2.36 2.19 -0.37
N HIS A 189 2.44 2.87 0.79
CA HIS A 189 1.44 2.75 1.84
C HIS A 189 0.10 3.34 1.41
N ILE A 190 0.07 4.58 0.92
CA ILE A 190 -1.17 5.21 0.45
C ILE A 190 -1.76 4.42 -0.73
N PHE A 191 -0.92 3.97 -1.66
CA PHE A 191 -1.32 3.07 -2.76
C PHE A 191 -2.06 1.83 -2.25
N LEU A 192 -1.40 1.04 -1.39
CA LEU A 192 -1.93 -0.24 -0.94
C LEU A 192 -3.18 -0.05 -0.07
N LEU A 193 -3.16 0.90 0.87
CA LEU A 193 -4.27 1.16 1.78
C LEU A 193 -5.50 1.68 1.04
N THR A 194 -5.32 2.58 0.07
CA THR A 194 -6.42 3.08 -0.77
C THR A 194 -7.08 1.94 -1.53
N MET A 195 -6.29 1.11 -2.21
CA MET A 195 -6.83 -0.04 -2.94
C MET A 195 -7.52 -1.04 -2.00
N SER A 196 -6.91 -1.36 -0.85
CA SER A 196 -7.47 -2.29 0.13
C SER A 196 -8.79 -1.80 0.72
N ILE A 197 -8.90 -0.51 1.09
CA ILE A 197 -10.14 0.06 1.63
C ILE A 197 -11.26 -0.02 0.60
N LEU A 198 -11.00 0.43 -0.63
CA LEU A 198 -12.01 0.42 -1.70
C LEU A 198 -12.43 -1.00 -2.08
N PHE A 199 -11.47 -1.93 -2.16
CA PHE A 199 -11.74 -3.34 -2.40
C PHE A 199 -12.64 -3.93 -1.31
N LEU A 200 -12.29 -3.79 -0.02
CA LEU A 200 -13.11 -4.34 1.07
C LEU A 200 -14.49 -3.68 1.15
N ALA A 201 -14.58 -2.37 0.88
CA ALA A 201 -15.85 -1.65 0.83
C ALA A 201 -16.78 -2.17 -0.28
N ASP A 202 -16.23 -2.45 -1.47
CA ASP A 202 -16.96 -3.09 -2.57
C ASP A 202 -17.49 -4.47 -2.13
N GLN A 203 -16.62 -5.30 -1.56
CA GLN A 203 -16.98 -6.65 -1.12
C GLN A 203 -18.05 -6.66 -0.02
N LEU A 204 -17.98 -5.72 0.94
CA LEU A 204 -19.00 -5.55 2.00
C LEU A 204 -20.37 -5.17 1.47
N THR A 205 -20.44 -4.44 0.36
CA THR A 205 -21.71 -4.00 -0.21
C THR A 205 -22.61 -5.19 -0.57
N HIS A 206 -22.02 -6.31 -0.98
CA HIS A 206 -22.79 -7.51 -1.29
C HIS A 206 -23.51 -8.09 -0.07
N SER A 207 -22.92 -8.00 1.12
CA SER A 207 -23.56 -8.40 2.37
C SER A 207 -24.69 -7.45 2.75
N TRP A 208 -24.46 -6.13 2.66
CA TRP A 208 -25.47 -5.10 2.99
C TRP A 208 -26.66 -5.07 2.05
N ARG A 209 -26.52 -5.56 0.82
CA ARG A 209 -27.61 -5.65 -0.16
C ARG A 209 -28.55 -6.82 0.08
N SER A 210 -28.16 -7.83 0.84
CA SER A 210 -28.99 -8.99 1.10
C SER A 210 -29.89 -8.72 2.32
N PRO A 211 -31.23 -8.65 2.17
CA PRO A 211 -32.17 -8.39 3.28
C PRO A 211 -32.33 -9.58 4.24
N THR A 212 -31.43 -10.56 4.18
CA THR A 212 -31.47 -11.79 4.99
C THR A 212 -30.80 -11.57 6.34
N ARG A 213 -31.34 -12.15 7.41
CA ARG A 213 -30.62 -12.24 8.69
C ARG A 213 -29.30 -12.98 8.47
N TRP A 214 -28.19 -12.39 8.91
CA TRP A 214 -26.88 -13.01 8.80
C TRP A 214 -26.65 -14.03 9.90
N SER A 215 -25.96 -15.11 9.56
CA SER A 215 -25.45 -16.05 10.55
C SER A 215 -24.39 -15.37 11.42
N LEU A 216 -24.17 -15.88 12.64
CA LEU A 216 -23.13 -15.34 13.53
C LEU A 216 -21.73 -15.29 12.86
N PRO A 217 -21.26 -16.34 12.14
CA PRO A 217 -19.99 -16.26 11.43
C PRO A 217 -19.93 -15.15 10.38
N HIS A 218 -21.02 -14.92 9.65
CA HIS A 218 -21.05 -13.86 8.63
C HIS A 218 -21.06 -12.48 9.27
N THR A 219 -21.80 -12.28 10.37
CA THR A 219 -21.76 -11.04 11.14
C THR A 219 -20.35 -10.73 11.66
N LEU A 220 -19.64 -11.74 12.19
CA LEU A 220 -18.25 -11.58 12.61
C LEU A 220 -17.35 -11.21 11.42
N ALA A 221 -17.53 -11.85 10.27
CA ALA A 221 -16.77 -11.54 9.06
C ALA A 221 -16.99 -10.09 8.59
N VAL A 222 -18.24 -9.62 8.55
CA VAL A 222 -18.59 -8.24 8.19
C VAL A 222 -17.95 -7.25 9.18
N ASN A 223 -18.06 -7.50 10.48
CA ASN A 223 -17.46 -6.64 11.50
C ASN A 223 -15.92 -6.62 11.43
N ALA A 224 -15.29 -7.77 11.17
CA ALA A 224 -13.84 -7.85 10.98
C ALA A 224 -13.37 -7.03 9.77
N ASN A 225 -14.11 -7.08 8.66
CA ASN A 225 -13.83 -6.26 7.47
C ASN A 225 -13.99 -4.75 7.77
N ALA A 226 -15.06 -4.36 8.47
CA ALA A 226 -15.29 -2.97 8.86
C ALA A 226 -14.19 -2.45 9.81
N ALA A 227 -13.80 -3.25 10.81
CA ALA A 227 -12.70 -2.92 11.71
C ALA A 227 -11.37 -2.79 10.96
N LEU A 228 -11.11 -3.67 9.99
CA LEU A 228 -9.90 -3.61 9.19
C LEU A 228 -9.86 -2.36 8.29
N ILE A 229 -10.98 -1.97 7.69
CA ILE A 229 -11.10 -0.69 6.96
C ILE A 229 -10.79 0.50 7.89
N ALA A 230 -11.29 0.49 9.12
CA ALA A 230 -11.00 1.55 10.10
C ALA A 230 -9.49 1.63 10.43
N ILE A 231 -8.83 0.48 10.57
CA ILE A 231 -7.36 0.42 10.77
C ILE A 231 -6.62 0.98 9.54
N TRP A 232 -7.07 0.66 8.32
CA TRP A 232 -6.49 1.22 7.10
C TRP A 232 -6.71 2.73 6.96
N MET A 233 -7.86 3.24 7.39
CA MET A 233 -8.12 4.68 7.47
C MET A 233 -7.18 5.36 8.48
N LEU A 234 -6.94 4.75 9.64
CA LEU A 234 -5.98 5.24 10.63
C LEU A 234 -4.56 5.24 10.07
N ALA A 235 -4.13 4.16 9.40
CA ALA A 235 -2.82 4.07 8.78
C ALA A 235 -2.64 5.09 7.63
N THR A 236 -3.72 5.37 6.88
CA THR A 236 -3.76 6.43 5.86
C THR A 236 -3.58 7.80 6.50
N CYS A 237 -4.26 8.07 7.62
CA CYS A 237 -4.10 9.30 8.39
C CYS A 237 -2.68 9.47 8.92
N ALA A 238 -2.12 8.44 9.56
CA ALA A 238 -0.74 8.45 10.05
C ALA A 238 0.27 8.75 8.93
N THR A 239 0.10 8.12 7.77
CA THR A 239 0.94 8.38 6.60
C THR A 239 0.77 9.81 6.09
N ALA A 240 -0.47 10.30 6.01
CA ALA A 240 -0.76 11.68 5.59
C ALA A 240 -0.12 12.73 6.50
N LEU A 241 -0.05 12.47 7.80
CA LEU A 241 0.52 13.39 8.79
C LEU A 241 2.05 13.36 8.84
N TYR A 242 2.69 12.19 8.74
CA TYR A 242 4.10 12.03 9.14
C TYR A 242 5.08 11.61 8.05
N PHE A 243 4.63 11.04 6.93
CA PHE A 243 5.54 10.43 5.95
C PHE A 243 5.21 10.86 4.54
N HIS A 244 6.21 10.84 3.67
CA HIS A 244 6.12 11.22 2.27
C HIS A 244 5.83 12.70 2.01
N THR A 245 6.31 13.19 0.88
CA THR A 245 5.95 14.52 0.39
C THR A 245 4.49 14.55 -0.10
N PRO A 246 3.86 15.74 -0.24
CA PRO A 246 2.50 15.84 -0.79
C PRO A 246 2.31 15.16 -2.15
N LEU A 247 3.30 15.27 -3.04
CA LEU A 247 3.22 14.69 -4.39
C LEU A 247 3.32 13.15 -4.35
N GLU A 248 4.15 12.60 -3.48
CA GLU A 248 4.29 11.16 -3.27
C GLU A 248 3.00 10.54 -2.70
N LYS A 249 2.34 11.24 -1.76
CA LYS A 249 1.01 10.86 -1.24
C LYS A 249 -0.04 10.89 -2.35
N PHE A 250 -0.07 11.97 -3.13
CA PHE A 250 -1.05 12.16 -4.20
C PHE A 250 -0.92 11.11 -5.30
N SER A 251 0.30 10.85 -5.78
CA SER A 251 0.56 9.81 -6.78
C SER A 251 0.24 8.41 -6.25
N GLY A 252 0.55 8.11 -4.99
CA GLY A 252 0.16 6.85 -4.34
C GLY A 252 -1.36 6.68 -4.29
N PHE A 253 -2.10 7.74 -3.97
CA PHE A 253 -3.56 7.74 -3.97
C PHE A 253 -4.14 7.49 -5.36
N LEU A 254 -3.70 8.23 -6.37
CA LEU A 254 -4.15 8.02 -7.75
C LEU A 254 -3.89 6.59 -8.22
N LEU A 255 -2.71 6.06 -7.88
CA LEU A 255 -2.35 4.70 -8.23
C LEU A 255 -3.25 3.67 -7.53
N GLY A 256 -3.59 3.88 -6.26
CA GLY A 256 -4.49 3.01 -5.50
C GLY A 256 -5.91 3.02 -6.07
N VAL A 257 -6.41 4.20 -6.45
CA VAL A 257 -7.71 4.36 -7.13
C VAL A 257 -7.70 3.67 -8.50
N ALA A 258 -6.63 3.84 -9.29
CA ALA A 258 -6.49 3.22 -10.60
C ALA A 258 -6.45 1.68 -10.48
N ALA A 259 -5.67 1.14 -9.53
CA ALA A 259 -5.59 -0.29 -9.28
C ALA A 259 -6.93 -0.88 -8.82
N PHE A 260 -7.67 -0.17 -7.95
CA PHE A 260 -9.05 -0.54 -7.64
C PHE A 260 -9.96 -0.47 -8.89
N GLY A 261 -9.82 0.55 -9.73
CA GLY A 261 -10.57 0.69 -10.98
C GLY A 261 -10.42 -0.51 -11.92
N LEU A 262 -9.24 -1.15 -11.96
CA LEU A 262 -9.02 -2.39 -12.72
C LEU A 262 -9.91 -3.55 -12.23
N THR A 263 -10.21 -3.61 -10.93
CA THR A 263 -11.12 -4.63 -10.36
C THR A 263 -12.57 -4.41 -10.77
N GLN A 264 -12.91 -3.22 -11.26
CA GLN A 264 -14.29 -2.85 -11.60
C GLN A 264 -14.59 -3.00 -13.10
N LEU A 265 -13.65 -3.48 -13.91
CA LEU A 265 -13.84 -3.67 -15.35
C LEU A 265 -15.05 -4.58 -15.65
N PRO A 266 -15.86 -4.29 -16.69
CA PRO A 266 -17.14 -4.96 -16.94
C PRO A 266 -17.15 -6.50 -16.96
N PRO A 267 -16.11 -7.19 -17.47
CA PRO A 267 -16.05 -8.66 -17.41
C PRO A 267 -16.03 -9.21 -15.98
N LEU A 268 -15.59 -8.40 -15.01
CA LEU A 268 -15.47 -8.74 -13.60
C LEU A 268 -16.71 -8.31 -12.80
N SER A 269 -17.35 -7.21 -13.19
CA SER A 269 -18.43 -6.59 -12.40
C SER A 269 -19.85 -6.95 -12.87
N SER A 270 -20.01 -7.64 -14.02
CA SER A 270 -21.33 -8.03 -14.55
C SER A 270 -21.84 -9.34 -13.94
N PRO A 271 -23.06 -9.40 -13.38
CA PRO A 271 -23.68 -10.67 -13.03
C PRO A 271 -23.84 -11.50 -14.30
N ARG A 272 -23.33 -12.74 -14.33
CA ARG A 272 -23.72 -13.70 -15.37
C ARG A 272 -25.24 -13.77 -15.35
N ALA A 273 -25.88 -13.44 -16.47
CA ALA A 273 -27.27 -13.80 -16.67
C ALA A 273 -27.36 -15.31 -16.50
N VAL A 274 -27.93 -15.75 -15.38
CA VAL A 274 -28.36 -17.13 -15.25
C VAL A 274 -29.46 -17.25 -16.30
N THR A 275 -29.17 -17.95 -17.39
CA THR A 275 -30.19 -18.43 -18.31
C THR A 275 -31.15 -19.26 -17.49
N GLU A 276 -32.29 -18.67 -17.11
CA GLU A 276 -33.40 -19.43 -16.55
C GLU A 276 -33.76 -20.53 -17.55
N PRO A 277 -33.94 -21.80 -17.10
CA PRO A 277 -34.51 -22.83 -17.94
C PRO A 277 -35.87 -22.35 -18.44
N ILE A 278 -36.07 -22.39 -19.76
CA ILE A 278 -37.36 -22.15 -20.40
C ILE A 278 -38.36 -23.13 -19.74
N PRO A 279 -39.46 -22.66 -19.13
CA PRO A 279 -40.47 -23.57 -18.63
C PRO A 279 -41.06 -24.31 -19.83
N CYS A 280 -40.89 -25.64 -19.85
CA CYS A 280 -41.67 -26.49 -20.75
C CYS A 280 -43.14 -26.21 -20.45
N LYS A 281 -43.87 -25.69 -21.45
CA LYS A 281 -45.32 -25.76 -21.45
C LYS A 281 -45.66 -27.24 -21.59
N ASP A 282 -46.28 -27.80 -20.57
CA ASP A 282 -47.04 -29.03 -20.73
C ASP A 282 -48.30 -28.64 -21.51
N ASP A 283 -48.37 -29.08 -22.77
CA ASP A 283 -49.57 -29.06 -23.62
C ASP A 283 -50.36 -30.36 -23.44
#